data_AF-A0AA38CMC4-F1
#
_entry.id   AF-A0AA38CMC4-F1
#
_cell.length_a   1.000
_cell.length_b   1.000
_cell.length_c   1.000
_cell.angle_alpha   90.00
_cell.angle_beta   90.00
_cell.angle_gamma   90.00
#
_symmetry.space_group_name_H-M   'P 1'
#
loop_
_entity.id
_entity.type
_entity.pdbx_description
1 polymer ?
#
loop_
_entity_poly.entity_id
_entity_poly.type
_entity_poly.pdbx_seq_one_letter_code
_entity_poly.pdbx_strand_id
1 'polypeptide(L)' 'EGICINAICNCLSPFFENPSLSLSSIDQGLKGNTRFIEAKWQLRTNLKFPWRPLISLEGSSIYDLDDNLK' A
#
# COMPACT_ATOMS: atom_id res chain seq x y z
N GLU A 1 7.64 -6.82 -7.38
CA GLU A 1 8.71 -5.95 -6.81
C GLU A 1 8.08 -4.71 -6.17
N GLY A 2 8.08 -4.64 -4.83
CA GLY A 2 7.43 -3.59 -4.04
C GLY A 2 8.43 -2.60 -3.41
N ILE A 3 9.48 -2.24 -4.16
CA ILE A 3 10.61 -1.45 -3.64
C ILE A 3 10.16 -0.04 -3.19
N CYS A 4 9.19 0.56 -3.90
CA CYS A 4 8.68 1.90 -3.55
C CYS A 4 7.83 1.93 -2.27
N ILE A 5 7.04 0.89 -1.99
CA ILE A 5 6.24 0.83 -0.74
C ILE A 5 7.17 0.67 0.46
N ASN A 6 8.17 -0.21 0.37
CA ASN A 6 9.10 -0.44 1.49
C ASN A 6 9.98 0.79 1.78
N ALA A 7 10.45 1.50 0.76
CA ALA A 7 11.29 2.69 0.97
C ALA A 7 10.50 3.83 1.66
N ILE A 8 9.25 4.05 1.24
CA ILE A 8 8.38 5.09 1.81
C ILE A 8 7.92 4.69 3.22
N CYS A 9 7.45 3.45 3.41
CA CYS A 9 7.03 2.96 4.72
C CYS A 9 8.18 2.92 5.72
N ASN A 10 9.39 2.50 5.35
CA ASN A 10 10.51 2.45 6.30
C ASN A 10 11.04 3.84 6.68
N CYS A 11 11.08 4.79 5.73
CA CYS A 11 11.53 6.15 6.04
C CYS A 11 10.49 6.96 6.80
N LEU A 12 9.19 6.75 6.53
CA LEU A 12 8.12 7.59 7.09
C LEU A 12 7.38 6.96 8.28
N SER A 13 7.45 5.64 8.47
CA SER A 13 6.85 4.93 9.62
C SER A 13 7.13 5.58 10.98
N PRO A 14 8.38 5.98 11.34
CA PRO A 14 8.62 6.60 12.65
C PRO A 14 7.88 7.94 12.81
N PHE A 15 7.57 8.61 11.71
CA PHE A 15 6.88 9.90 11.69
C PHE A 15 5.36 9.76 11.66
N PHE A 16 4.78 8.57 11.47
CA PHE A 16 3.33 8.43 11.44
C PHE A 16 2.70 8.53 12.82
N GLU A 17 1.57 9.22 12.89
CA GLU A 17 0.73 9.37 14.06
C GLU A 17 -0.73 9.13 13.66
N ASN A 18 -1.36 8.16 14.34
CA ASN A 18 -2.72 7.67 14.05
C ASN A 18 -2.95 7.33 12.57
N PRO A 19 -2.15 6.43 11.97
CA PRO A 19 -2.35 6.02 10.59
C PRO A 19 -3.68 5.29 10.42
N SER A 20 -4.43 5.65 9.38
CA SER A 20 -5.65 5.00 8.93
C SER A 20 -5.43 4.48 7.52
N LEU A 21 -5.54 3.17 7.35
CA LEU A 21 -5.43 2.50 6.06
C LEU A 21 -6.83 2.10 5.60
N SER A 22 -7.25 2.59 4.45
CA SER A 22 -8.48 2.19 3.79
C SER A 22 -8.19 1.46 2.49
N LEU A 23 -8.94 0.41 2.22
CA LEU A 23 -8.93 -0.30 0.96
C LEU A 23 -9.97 0.35 0.04
N SER A 24 -9.54 0.80 -1.14
CA SER A 24 -10.40 1.50 -2.09
C SER A 24 -10.99 0.55 -3.14
N SER A 25 -10.20 -0.37 -3.70
CA SER A 25 -10.70 -1.44 -4.56
C SER A 25 -9.84 -2.70 -4.48
N ILE A 26 -10.46 -3.82 -4.83
CA ILE A 26 -9.77 -5.07 -5.12
C ILE A 26 -10.24 -5.51 -6.50
N ASP A 27 -9.30 -5.58 -7.43
CA ASP A 27 -9.54 -5.95 -8.80
C ASP A 27 -8.71 -7.20 -9.14
N GLN A 28 -9.33 -8.18 -9.80
CA GLN A 28 -8.63 -9.37 -10.26
C GLN A 28 -8.29 -9.22 -11.74
N GLY A 29 -7.07 -9.59 -12.11
CA GLY A 29 -6.61 -9.59 -13.49
C GLY A 29 -5.89 -10.86 -13.90
N LEU A 30 -5.61 -10.96 -15.19
CA LEU A 30 -4.82 -12.02 -15.81
C LEU A 30 -3.65 -11.38 -16.54
N LYS A 31 -2.43 -11.79 -16.19
CA LYS A 31 -1.20 -11.35 -16.84
C LYS A 31 -0.54 -12.56 -17.49
N GLY A 32 -0.78 -12.75 -18.78
CA GLY A 32 -0.43 -14.00 -19.46
C GLY A 32 -1.26 -15.15 -18.89
N ASN A 33 -0.60 -16.13 -18.27
CA ASN A 33 -1.25 -17.30 -17.66
C ASN A 33 -1.34 -17.21 -16.12
N THR A 34 -0.85 -16.12 -15.53
CA THR A 34 -0.84 -15.92 -14.07
C THR A 34 -1.99 -14.99 -13.67
N ARG A 35 -2.80 -15.42 -12.72
CA ARG A 35 -3.83 -14.56 -12.11
C ARG A 35 -3.16 -13.61 -11.14
N PHE A 36 -3.65 -12.38 -11.03
CA PHE A 36 -3.18 -11.44 -10.01
C PHE A 36 -4.36 -10.73 -9.37
N ILE A 37 -4.14 -10.24 -8.15
CA ILE A 37 -5.03 -9.33 -7.44
C ILE A 37 -4.31 -7.99 -7.33
N GLU A 38 -4.92 -6.94 -7.87
CA GLU A 38 -4.53 -5.57 -7.58
C GLU A 38 -5.43 -5.03 -6.47
N ALA A 39 -4.84 -4.72 -5.32
CA ALA A 39 -5.51 -4.01 -4.23
C ALA A 39 -5.07 -2.55 -4.24
N LYS A 40 -6.01 -1.64 -4.44
CA LYS A 40 -5.79 -0.19 -4.29
C LYS A 40 -6.14 0.23 -2.88
N TRP A 41 -5.30 1.08 -2.29
CA TRP A 41 -5.41 1.50 -0.91
C TRP A 41 -5.06 2.97 -0.75
N GLN A 42 -5.55 3.55 0.34
CA GLN A 42 -5.24 4.91 0.76
C GLN A 42 -4.79 4.89 2.21
N LEU A 43 -3.62 5.47 2.49
CA LEU A 43 -3.08 5.67 3.82
C LEU A 43 -3.18 7.15 4.19
N ARG A 44 -3.98 7.44 5.21
CA ARG A 44 -4.12 8.78 5.78
C ARG A 44 -3.49 8.82 7.16
N THR A 45 -2.58 9.76 7.39
CA THR A 45 -1.87 9.86 8.68
C THR A 45 -1.43 11.28 8.94
N ASN A 46 -1.30 11.63 10.22
CA ASN A 46 -0.56 12.83 10.59
C ASN A 46 0.93 12.48 10.64
N LEU A 47 1.78 13.45 10.31
CA LEU A 47 3.21 13.36 10.57
C LEU A 47 3.57 13.98 11.93
N LYS A 48 4.53 13.41 12.65
CA LYS A 48 5.08 13.90 13.92
C LYS A 48 5.99 15.12 13.73
N PHE A 49 5.46 16.17 13.13
CA PHE A 49 6.06 17.51 13.09
C PHE A 49 5.30 18.47 14.01
N PRO A 50 5.89 19.61 14.42
CA PRO A 50 5.23 20.57 15.32
C PRO A 50 3.83 21.03 14.84
N TRP A 51 3.64 21.17 13.53
CA TRP A 51 2.36 21.56 12.92
C TRP A 51 1.49 20.37 12.49
N ARG A 52 1.89 19.13 12.80
CA ARG A 52 1.17 17.87 12.58
C ARG A 52 0.45 17.79 11.22
N PRO A 53 1.18 17.89 10.10
CA PRO A 53 0.54 17.93 8.80
C PRO A 53 -0.17 16.61 8.53
N LEU A 54 -1.40 16.71 8.04
CA LEU A 54 -2.18 15.58 7.58
C LEU A 54 -1.76 15.25 6.14
N ILE A 55 -1.33 14.02 5.91
CA ILE A 55 -1.01 13.52 4.58
C ILE A 55 -1.99 12.41 4.19
N SER A 56 -2.24 12.28 2.89
CA SER A 56 -2.97 11.17 2.29
C SER A 56 -2.13 10.60 1.16
N LEU A 57 -1.86 9.30 1.21
CA LEU A 57 -1.08 8.57 0.22
C LEU A 57 -2.00 7.55 -0.44
N GLU A 58 -2.03 7.54 -1.76
CA GLU A 58 -2.74 6.52 -2.54
C GLU A 58 -1.72 5.58 -3.18
N GLY A 59 -2.01 4.29 -3.15
CA GLY A 59 -1.13 3.28 -3.71
C GLY A 59 -1.90 2.06 -4.19
N SER A 60 -1.20 1.19 -4.92
CA SER A 60 -1.69 -0.14 -5.24
C SER A 60 -0.64 -1.19 -4.92
N SER A 61 -1.12 -2.38 -4.61
CA SER A 61 -0.31 -3.58 -4.38
C SER A 61 -0.82 -4.67 -5.31
N ILE A 62 0.10 -5.30 -6.05
CA ILE A 62 -0.21 -6.39 -6.97
C ILE A 62 0.31 -7.68 -6.36
N TYR A 63 -0.60 -8.64 -6.18
CA TYR A 63 -0.32 -9.98 -5.69
C TYR A 63 -0.49 -10.96 -6.83
N ASP A 64 0.59 -11.58 -7.27
CA ASP A 64 0.51 -12.69 -8.21
C ASP A 64 -0.05 -13.91 -7.46
N LEU A 65 -1.18 -14.44 -7.94
CA LEU A 65 -1.79 -15.67 -7.45
C LEU A 65 -1.07 -16.83 -8.11
N ASP A 66 0.01 -17.28 -7.48
CA ASP A 66 0.67 -18.52 -7.86
C ASP A 66 -0.17 -19.70 -7.35
N ASP A 67 -0.64 -20.54 -8.27
CA ASP A 67 -1.43 -21.73 -7.93
C ASP A 67 -0.56 -22.82 -7.22
N ASN A 68 0.75 -22.58 -7.07
CA ASN A 68 1.71 -23.47 -6.41
C ASN A 68 1.92 -23.21 -4.90
N LEU A 69 1.16 -22.31 -4.28
CA LEU A 69 1.17 -22.12 -2.81
C LEU A 69 0.52 -23.35 -2.13
N LYS A 70 1.33 -24.38 -1.88
CA LYS A 70 1.02 -25.50 -0.98
C LYS A 70 1.46 -25.21 0.44
#